data_AF-A0A7X7DD46-F1
#
_entry.id   AF-A0A7X7DD46-F1
#
_cell.length_a   1.000
_cell.length_b   1.000
_cell.length_c   1.000
_cell.angle_alpha   90.00
_cell.angle_beta   90.00
_cell.angle_gamma   90.00
#
_symmetry.space_group_name_H-M   'P 1'
#
loop_
_entity.id
_entity.type
_entity.pdbx_description
1 polymer ?
#
loop_
_entity_poly.entity_id
_entity_poly.type
_entity_poly.pdbx_seq_one_letter_code
_entity_poly.pdbx_strand_id
1 'polypeptide(L)'
;MAGQTLEHTGAAIVEEYYPEYATTEAPVYTLYSGPLYLGSAIILLSMCMLGLPLTAAGYFADDMGVSMGLVVAAVVATAVVFLVGLGICFYAFRKHGREDGH
;
A
#
# COMPACT_ATOMS: atom_id res chain seq x y z
N MET A 1 7.45 -17.47 -40.90
CA MET A 1 6.56 -16.43 -40.36
C MET A 1 5.32 -17.10 -39.79
N ALA A 2 5.45 -17.67 -38.60
CA ALA A 2 4.32 -17.96 -37.72
C ALA A 2 4.19 -16.71 -36.83
N GLY A 3 3.04 -16.13 -36.55
CA GLY A 3 1.66 -16.54 -36.68
C GLY A 3 0.99 -15.69 -35.61
N GLN A 4 0.42 -14.56 -36.03
CA GLN A 4 -0.09 -13.47 -35.19
C GLN A 4 -1.20 -13.96 -34.24
N THR A 5 -0.83 -14.50 -33.08
CA THR A 5 -1.70 -14.73 -31.90
C THR A 5 -0.87 -14.83 -30.62
N LEU A 6 0.27 -14.13 -30.53
CA LEU A 6 0.85 -13.85 -29.21
C LEU A 6 -0.11 -12.86 -28.55
N GLU A 7 -0.99 -13.37 -27.68
CA GLU A 7 -1.78 -12.54 -26.78
C GLU A 7 -0.85 -11.47 -26.22
N HIS A 8 -1.22 -10.19 -26.39
CA HIS A 8 -0.45 -8.98 -26.02
C HIS A 8 -0.14 -8.91 -24.51
N THR A 9 0.58 -9.90 -24.01
CA THR A 9 1.02 -10.04 -22.64
C THR A 9 2.54 -10.00 -22.72
N GLY A 10 3.14 -9.08 -21.96
CA GLY A 10 4.59 -8.84 -22.04
C GLY A 10 5.42 -10.11 -21.82
N ALA A 11 4.93 -11.05 -21.03
CA ALA A 11 5.59 -12.32 -20.75
C ALA A 11 5.76 -13.21 -21.99
N ALA A 12 4.73 -13.35 -22.84
CA ALA A 12 4.79 -14.21 -24.02
C ALA A 12 5.78 -13.70 -25.08
N ILE A 13 5.91 -12.37 -25.20
CA ILE A 13 6.89 -11.73 -26.10
C ILE A 13 8.32 -11.95 -25.57
N VAL A 14 8.52 -11.88 -24.25
CA VAL A 14 9.84 -12.11 -23.64
C VAL A 14 10.25 -13.58 -23.77
N GLU A 15 9.32 -14.52 -23.60
CA GLU A 15 9.60 -15.95 -23.80
C GLU A 15 10.04 -16.31 -25.22
N GLU A 16 9.43 -15.70 -26.24
CA GLU A 16 9.74 -16.02 -27.64
C GLU A 16 10.98 -15.29 -28.18
N TYR A 17 11.17 -14.04 -27.81
CA TYR A 17 12.24 -13.20 -28.38
C TYR A 17 13.47 -13.04 -27.47
N TYR A 18 13.33 -13.28 -26.17
CA TYR A 18 14.34 -12.98 -25.15
C TYR A 18 14.32 -14.04 -24.02
N PRO A 19 14.47 -15.34 -24.34
CA PRO A 19 14.24 -16.45 -23.41
C PRO A 19 15.13 -16.42 -22.16
N GLU A 20 16.32 -15.83 -22.25
CA GLU A 20 17.22 -15.61 -21.12
C GLU A 20 16.62 -14.68 -20.04
N TYR A 21 15.67 -13.82 -20.41
CA TYR A 21 14.98 -12.92 -19.48
C TYR A 21 13.62 -13.43 -19.03
N ALA A 22 13.11 -14.52 -19.63
CA ALA A 22 11.80 -15.07 -19.29
C ALA A 22 11.69 -15.58 -17.85
N THR A 23 12.81 -16.06 -17.29
CA THR A 23 12.89 -16.58 -15.92
C THR A 23 13.51 -15.58 -14.94
N THR A 24 13.95 -14.41 -15.43
CA THR A 24 14.57 -13.39 -14.59
C THR A 24 13.48 -12.55 -13.95
N GLU A 25 13.36 -12.59 -12.61
CA GLU A 25 12.48 -11.65 -11.90
C GLU A 25 12.95 -10.22 -12.17
N ALA A 26 12.05 -9.38 -12.67
CA ALA A 26 12.36 -7.98 -12.91
C ALA A 26 12.71 -7.29 -11.58
N PRO A 27 13.78 -6.49 -11.51
CA PRO A 27 14.13 -5.75 -10.31
C PRO A 27 12.96 -4.84 -9.92
N VAL A 28 12.40 -5.09 -8.74
CA VAL A 28 11.31 -4.28 -8.19
C VAL A 28 11.93 -3.13 -7.44
N TYR A 29 11.96 -1.96 -8.07
CA TYR A 29 12.29 -0.72 -7.40
C TYR A 29 11.36 -0.51 -6.20
N THR A 30 11.96 -0.37 -5.02
CA THR A 30 11.27 -0.22 -3.74
C THR A 30 10.17 0.85 -3.78
N LEU A 31 10.43 1.98 -4.45
CA LEU A 31 9.50 3.10 -4.60
C LEU A 31 8.20 2.74 -5.34
N TYR A 32 8.25 1.72 -6.20
CA TYR A 32 7.12 1.25 -7.00
C TYR A 32 6.60 -0.11 -6.50
N SER A 33 7.09 -0.60 -5.36
CA SER A 33 6.67 -1.87 -4.80
C SER A 33 5.23 -1.78 -4.28
N GLY A 34 4.43 -2.80 -4.56
CA GLY A 34 3.05 -2.92 -4.05
C GLY A 34 2.94 -2.74 -2.53
N PRO A 35 3.85 -3.30 -1.70
CA PRO A 35 3.88 -3.05 -0.26
C PRO A 35 4.06 -1.58 0.10
N LEU A 36 4.92 -0.82 -0.59
CA LEU A 36 5.12 0.60 -0.30
C LEU A 36 3.88 1.42 -0.65
N TYR A 37 3.21 1.12 -1.77
CA TYR A 37 1.94 1.74 -2.12
C TYR A 37 0.86 1.45 -1.08
N LEU A 38 0.74 0.20 -0.62
CA LEU A 38 -0.21 -0.18 0.42
C LEU A 38 0.05 0.55 1.74
N GLY A 39 1.30 0.56 2.22
CA GLY A 39 1.66 1.27 3.45
C GLY A 39 1.39 2.77 3.35
N SER A 40 1.70 3.38 2.20
CA SER A 40 1.43 4.81 1.94
C SER A 40 -0.07 5.12 1.91
N ALA A 41 -0.88 4.25 1.30
CA ALA A 41 -2.34 4.40 1.28
C ALA A 41 -2.94 4.32 2.69
N ILE A 42 -2.44 3.41 3.54
CA ILE A 42 -2.87 3.27 4.94
C ILE A 42 -2.50 4.53 5.74
N ILE A 43 -1.30 5.08 5.55
CA ILE A 43 -0.89 6.34 6.17
C ILE A 43 -1.83 7.47 5.74
N LEU A 44 -2.12 7.60 4.44
CA LEU A 44 -3.01 8.64 3.93
C LEU A 44 -4.42 8.49 4.52
N LEU A 45 -4.95 7.26 4.58
CA LEU A 45 -6.24 6.97 5.20
C LEU A 45 -6.27 7.40 6.66
N SER A 46 -5.20 7.16 7.41
CA SER A 46 -5.09 7.60 8.82
C SER A 46 -5.21 9.12 8.96
N MET A 47 -4.63 9.89 8.03
CA MET A 47 -4.71 11.35 8.03
C MET A 47 -6.10 11.86 7.62
N CYS A 48 -6.76 11.21 6.66
CA CYS A 48 -8.14 11.53 6.29
C CYS A 48 -9.14 11.24 7.41
N MET A 49 -8.81 10.30 8.30
CA MET A 49 -9.70 9.89 9.38
C MET A 49 -9.64 10.76 10.64
N LEU A 50 -8.70 11.70 10.77
CA LEU A 50 -8.54 12.81 11.75
C LEU A 50 -9.54 12.91 12.95
N GLY A 51 -9.89 11.81 13.60
CA GLY A 51 -11.00 11.69 14.55
C GLY A 51 -12.41 11.94 13.99
N LEU A 52 -12.59 12.80 12.98
CA LEU A 52 -13.86 13.37 12.53
C LEU A 52 -14.95 12.32 12.21
N PRO A 53 -14.71 11.27 11.40
CA PRO A 53 -15.71 10.26 11.10
C PRO A 53 -16.10 9.42 12.33
N LEU A 54 -15.15 9.15 13.23
CA LEU A 54 -15.39 8.38 14.46
C LEU A 54 -16.18 9.20 15.49
N THR A 55 -15.82 10.48 15.64
CA THR A 55 -16.55 11.41 16.51
C THR A 55 -17.93 11.74 15.95
N ALA A 56 -18.08 11.84 14.62
CA ALA A 56 -19.36 12.01 13.96
C ALA A 56 -20.23 10.75 14.11
N ALA A 57 -19.66 9.55 13.94
CA ALA A 57 -20.36 8.29 14.18
C ALA A 57 -20.86 8.19 15.63
N GLY A 58 -20.05 8.59 16.61
CA GLY A 58 -20.50 8.70 18.00
C GLY A 58 -21.64 9.72 18.16
N TYR A 59 -21.50 10.93 17.58
CA TYR A 59 -22.53 11.96 17.64
C TYR A 59 -23.89 11.54 17.08
N PHE A 60 -23.91 10.68 16.05
CA PHE A 60 -25.15 10.20 15.42
C PHE A 60 -25.65 8.86 15.95
N ALA A 61 -24.93 8.22 16.88
CA ALA A 61 -25.37 6.99 17.52
C ALA A 61 -26.20 7.32 18.76
N ASP A 62 -27.42 6.77 18.85
CA ASP A 62 -28.27 6.90 20.03
C ASP A 62 -27.50 6.41 21.28
N ASP A 63 -27.54 7.19 22.35
CA ASP A 63 -26.84 7.00 23.64
C ASP A 63 -25.30 7.21 23.67
N MET A 64 -24.64 7.57 22.56
CA MET A 64 -23.20 7.89 22.55
C MET A 64 -22.95 9.41 22.49
N GLY A 65 -22.90 10.08 23.64
CA GLY A 65 -22.37 11.44 23.68
C GLY A 65 -20.92 11.50 23.18
N VAL A 66 -20.54 12.54 22.44
CA VAL A 66 -19.14 12.81 22.08
C VAL A 66 -18.37 13.17 23.35
N SER A 67 -17.93 12.14 24.06
CA SER A 67 -17.16 12.27 25.29
C SER A 67 -15.67 12.45 24.96
N MET A 68 -14.92 13.04 25.89
CA MET A 68 -13.45 13.09 25.81
C MET A 68 -12.85 11.69 25.61
N GLY A 69 -13.47 10.64 26.17
CA GLY A 69 -13.05 9.26 25.99
C GLY A 69 -13.13 8.80 24.52
N LEU A 70 -14.20 9.17 23.81
CA LEU A 70 -14.35 8.86 22.38
C LEU A 70 -13.32 9.60 21.52
N VAL A 71 -13.04 10.87 21.84
CA VAL A 71 -12.02 11.66 21.14
C VAL A 71 -10.63 11.03 21.33
N VAL A 72 -10.28 10.66 22.56
CA VAL A 72 -9.01 9.98 22.86
C VAL A 72 -8.91 8.64 22.14
N ALA A 73 -9.97 7.83 22.16
CA ALA A 73 -10.00 6.55 21.45
C ALA A 73 -9.79 6.73 19.94
N ALA A 74 -10.41 7.75 19.34
CA ALA A 74 -10.25 8.05 17.92
C ALA A 74 -8.80 8.47 17.59
N VAL A 75 -8.18 9.31 18.42
CA VAL A 75 -6.76 9.70 18.26
C VAL A 75 -5.84 8.47 18.36
N VAL A 76 -6.07 7.61 19.35
CA VAL A 76 -5.29 6.37 19.52
C VAL A 76 -5.47 5.45 18.32
N ALA A 77 -6.70 5.27 17.83
CA ALA A 77 -6.97 4.47 16.63
C ALA A 77 -6.23 5.02 15.41
N THR A 78 -6.27 6.33 15.17
CA THR A 78 -5.51 6.97 14.09
C THR A 78 -4.01 6.73 14.22
N ALA A 79 -3.44 6.87 15.42
CA ALA A 79 -2.02 6.63 15.66
C ALA A 79 -1.63 5.17 15.38
N VAL A 80 -2.46 4.21 15.79
CA VAL A 80 -2.23 2.78 15.50
C VAL A 80 -2.24 2.51 14.00
N VAL A 81 -3.23 3.02 13.26
CA VAL A 81 -3.30 2.82 11.80
C VAL A 81 -2.10 3.45 11.09
N PHE A 82 -1.68 4.64 11.52
CA PHE A 82 -0.46 5.28 11.02
C PHE A 82 0.78 4.40 11.22
N LEU A 83 0.97 3.85 12.44
CA LEU A 83 2.11 2.99 12.76
C LEU A 83 2.10 1.68 11.94
N VAL A 84 0.92 1.11 11.68
CA VAL A 84 0.78 -0.06 10.80
C VAL A 84 1.23 0.27 9.38
N GLY A 85 0.76 1.39 8.81
CA GLY A 85 1.19 1.83 7.48
C GLY A 85 2.70 2.09 7.41
N LEU A 86 3.26 2.73 8.45
CA LEU A 86 4.70 2.96 8.57
C LEU A 86 5.49 1.65 8.61
N GLY A 87 5.02 0.66 9.38
CA GLY A 87 5.64 -0.66 9.47
C GLY A 87 5.66 -1.40 8.13
N ILE A 88 4.57 -1.31 7.36
CA ILE A 88 4.49 -1.88 6.01
C ILE A 88 5.48 -1.18 5.06
N CYS A 89 5.58 0.15 5.11
CA CYS A 89 6.59 0.88 4.33
C CYS A 89 8.01 0.46 4.70
N PHE A 90 8.32 0.35 6.01
CA PHE A 90 9.63 -0.09 6.47
C PHE A 90 9.97 -1.50 6.00
N TYR A 91 8.98 -2.41 6.05
CA TYR A 91 9.13 -3.75 5.50
C TYR A 91 9.41 -3.73 3.99
N ALA A 92 8.72 -2.89 3.23
CA ALA A 92 8.95 -2.72 1.79
C ALA A 92 10.39 -2.26 1.51
N PHE A 93 10.87 -1.24 2.24
CA PHE A 93 12.25 -0.75 2.15
C PHE A 93 13.28 -1.82 2.51
N ARG A 94 13.00 -2.64 3.53
CA ARG A 94 13.89 -3.72 3.94
C ARG A 94 13.91 -4.87 2.93
N LYS A 95 12.77 -5.19 2.33
CA LYS A 95 12.62 -6.31 1.39
C LYS A 95 13.25 -6.02 0.03
N HIS A 96 13.02 -4.83 -0.52
CA HIS A 96 13.45 -4.47 -1.86
C HIS A 96 14.80 -3.74 -1.89
N GLY A 97 15.34 -3.40 -0.70
CA GLY A 97 16.67 -2.80 -0.56
C GLY A 97 16.78 -1.41 -1.19
N ARG A 98 17.92 -0.74 -0.95
CA ARG A 98 18.39 0.33 -1.83
C ARG A 98 19.11 -0.35 -2.98
N GLU A 99 18.38 -0.87 -3.95
CA GLU A 99 18.96 -0.92 -5.30
C GLU A 99 19.03 0.54 -5.74
N ASP A 100 20.16 1.17 -5.41
CA ASP A 100 20.54 2.50 -5.87
C ASP A 100 20.58 2.42 -7.41
N GLY A 101 19.43 2.70 -8.02
CA GLY A 101 19.27 2.82 -9.46
C GLY A 101 20.01 4.07 -9.92
N HIS A 102 21.28 3.89 -10.25
CA HIS A 102 22.06 4.75 -11.12
C HIS A 102 22.61 3.92 -12.28
#